data_AF-A0A7S2SY03-F1
#
_entry.id   AF-A0A7S2SY03-F1
#
_cell.length_a   1.000
_cell.length_b   1.000
_cell.length_c   1.000
_cell.angle_alpha   90.00
_cell.angle_beta   90.00
_cell.angle_gamma   90.00
#
_symmetry.space_group_name_H-M   'P 1'
#
loop_
_entity.id
_entity.type
_entity.pdbx_description
1 polymer ?
#
loop_
_entity_poly.entity_id
_entity_poly.type
_entity_poly.pdbx_seq_one_letter_code
_entity_poly.pdbx_strand_id
1 'polypeptide(L)'
;DTDLRPISRVSFFARADCWDEKAKSDKPLSERKYVWSFIGTIATDENINRIRLINLVARFVMGAYRKQIQRYEMVRELSKSGLDPHFAGSTLATSPEERAEKNFEVFRESKFVVCPRGNSNIDTSRTYTASKTGGIPVVIVPREDWDEFYAHMDIEPPWPRADDTAGAVRIMRNLTEGPAERLNQMQRDVLHWWDALNVEIRKNIDESVNYCRDFWQRAKELGVPTQDMLCRPPPS
;
A
#
# COMPACT_ATOMS: atom_id res chain seq x y z
N ASP A 1 33.98 -1.66 -17.91
CA ASP A 1 32.58 -1.26 -18.06
C ASP A 1 31.64 -2.41 -17.78
N THR A 2 31.41 -2.66 -16.50
CA THR A 2 30.37 -3.57 -16.01
C THR A 2 29.67 -2.85 -14.87
N ASP A 3 28.69 -2.02 -15.22
CA ASP A 3 27.80 -1.34 -14.27
C ASP A 3 26.83 -2.38 -13.71
N LEU A 4 27.33 -3.25 -12.83
CA LEU A 4 26.51 -4.12 -11.99
C LEU A 4 25.94 -3.25 -10.86
N ARG A 5 24.85 -2.55 -11.16
CA ARG A 5 24.05 -1.95 -10.09
C ARG A 5 23.44 -3.08 -9.27
N PRO A 6 23.62 -3.11 -7.94
CA PRO A 6 22.98 -4.10 -7.11
C PRO A 6 21.47 -3.84 -7.17
N ILE A 7 20.70 -4.87 -7.54
CA ILE A 7 19.25 -4.90 -7.38
C ILE A 7 18.97 -4.85 -5.88
N SER A 8 18.95 -3.63 -5.34
CA SER A 8 18.77 -3.38 -3.92
C SER A 8 17.30 -3.49 -3.58
N ARG A 9 16.98 -4.49 -2.77
CA ARG A 9 15.80 -4.57 -1.90
C ARG A 9 14.44 -4.46 -2.61
N VAL A 10 14.08 -5.53 -3.31
CA VAL A 10 12.67 -5.93 -3.30
C VAL A 10 12.46 -6.76 -2.04
N SER A 11 12.20 -6.09 -0.91
CA SER A 11 11.57 -6.77 0.23
C SER A 11 10.12 -7.04 -0.16
N PHE A 12 9.90 -8.05 -1.01
CA PHE A 12 8.58 -8.57 -1.32
C PHE A 12 7.96 -8.99 0.02
N PHE A 13 6.87 -8.34 0.40
CA PHE A 13 6.02 -8.76 1.49
C PHE A 13 5.33 -10.07 1.09
N ALA A 14 6.09 -11.16 1.13
CA ALA A 14 5.57 -12.52 1.02
C ALA A 14 4.90 -12.89 2.35
N ARG A 15 3.70 -12.37 2.58
CA ARG A 15 2.72 -13.09 3.38
C ARG A 15 1.73 -13.71 2.40
N ALA A 16 1.41 -14.99 2.59
CA ALA A 16 0.56 -15.74 1.67
C ALA A 16 -0.88 -15.17 1.55
N ASP A 17 -1.26 -14.28 2.45
CA ASP A 17 -2.57 -13.60 2.50
C ASP A 17 -2.76 -12.53 1.41
N CYS A 18 -1.69 -11.95 0.84
CA CYS A 18 -1.83 -10.96 -0.23
C CYS A 18 -2.12 -11.58 -1.62
N TRP A 19 -1.95 -12.89 -1.80
CA TRP A 19 -2.05 -13.58 -3.10
C TRP A 19 -3.32 -14.42 -3.32
N ASP A 20 -4.32 -14.35 -2.43
CA ASP A 20 -5.58 -15.06 -2.67
C ASP A 20 -6.36 -14.45 -3.85
N GLU A 21 -6.45 -15.17 -4.97
CA GLU A 21 -7.21 -14.75 -6.17
C GLU A 21 -8.72 -14.64 -5.91
N LYS A 22 -9.25 -15.31 -4.88
CA LYS A 22 -10.67 -15.24 -4.49
C LYS A 22 -11.02 -13.96 -3.73
N ALA A 23 -10.02 -13.13 -3.45
CA ALA A 23 -10.16 -11.89 -2.70
C ALA A 23 -10.42 -10.66 -3.62
N LYS A 24 -10.87 -10.86 -4.87
CA LYS A 24 -11.42 -9.77 -5.67
C LYS A 24 -12.86 -9.51 -5.24
N SER A 25 -13.22 -8.24 -5.11
CA SER A 25 -14.60 -7.85 -4.84
C SER A 25 -15.13 -6.97 -5.95
N ASP A 26 -16.11 -7.50 -6.68
CA ASP A 26 -16.86 -6.79 -7.71
C ASP A 26 -18.05 -6.02 -7.13
N LYS A 27 -18.12 -5.90 -5.79
CA LYS A 27 -19.19 -5.18 -5.11
C LYS A 27 -19.16 -3.71 -5.57
N PRO A 28 -20.26 -3.20 -6.17
CA PRO A 28 -20.33 -1.82 -6.62
C PRO A 28 -20.03 -0.84 -5.48
N LEU A 29 -19.30 0.23 -5.77
CA LEU A 29 -18.95 1.22 -4.73
C LEU A 29 -20.18 1.82 -4.04
N SER A 30 -21.30 1.95 -4.74
CA SER A 30 -22.56 2.46 -4.19
C SER A 30 -23.13 1.62 -3.04
N GLU A 31 -22.82 0.31 -3.00
CA GLU A 31 -23.36 -0.64 -2.02
C GLU A 31 -22.43 -0.87 -0.83
N ARG A 32 -21.23 -0.28 -0.86
CA ARG A 32 -20.21 -0.48 0.17
C ARG A 32 -20.59 0.27 1.44
N LYS A 33 -20.34 -0.39 2.58
CA LYS A 33 -20.70 0.13 3.89
C LYS A 33 -20.07 1.49 4.19
N TYR A 34 -18.78 1.65 3.94
CA TYR A 34 -18.01 2.83 4.34
C TYR A 34 -17.71 3.75 3.15
N VAL A 35 -17.87 5.06 3.35
CA VAL A 35 -17.37 6.06 2.40
C VAL A 35 -15.85 6.01 2.36
N TRP A 36 -15.20 6.02 3.51
CA TRP A 36 -13.75 5.86 3.59
C TRP A 36 -13.34 4.97 4.76
N SER A 37 -12.17 4.35 4.62
CA SER A 37 -11.50 3.69 5.73
C SER A 37 -10.03 4.06 5.85
N PHE A 38 -9.54 4.01 7.09
CA PHE A 38 -8.12 4.01 7.41
C PHE A 38 -7.82 2.87 8.39
N ILE A 39 -6.97 1.94 7.98
CA ILE A 39 -6.45 0.90 8.87
C ILE A 39 -5.03 1.26 9.30
N GLY A 40 -4.83 1.28 10.61
CA GLY A 40 -3.53 1.48 11.23
C GLY A 40 -3.64 1.96 12.66
N THR A 41 -2.50 1.95 13.36
CA THR A 41 -2.40 2.49 14.71
C THR A 41 -2.62 4.00 14.69
N ILE A 42 -3.64 4.45 15.43
CA ILE A 42 -3.99 5.85 15.69
C ILE A 42 -3.74 6.11 17.18
N ALA A 43 -3.16 7.26 17.50
CA ALA A 43 -3.03 7.69 18.89
C ALA A 43 -4.41 8.09 19.47
N THR A 44 -4.56 8.01 20.79
CA THR A 44 -5.76 8.52 21.50
C THR A 44 -5.55 9.94 21.99
N ASP A 45 -6.63 10.66 22.31
CA ASP A 45 -6.58 12.00 22.91
C ASP A 45 -5.75 12.03 24.21
N GLU A 46 -5.83 10.98 25.01
CA GLU A 46 -5.06 10.87 26.27
C GLU A 46 -3.55 10.75 26.00
N ASN A 47 -3.18 9.99 24.97
CA ASN A 47 -1.77 9.76 24.63
C ASN A 47 -1.19 10.87 23.73
N ILE A 48 -2.02 11.66 23.05
CA ILE A 48 -1.53 12.66 22.08
C ILE A 48 -0.70 13.75 22.75
N ASN A 49 -1.07 14.19 23.96
CA ASN A 49 -0.34 15.21 24.70
C ASN A 49 1.05 14.73 25.09
N ARG A 50 1.15 13.47 25.54
CA ARG A 50 2.43 12.82 25.83
C ARG A 50 3.28 12.68 24.56
N ILE A 51 2.68 12.26 23.45
CA ILE A 51 3.38 12.11 22.17
C ILE A 51 3.86 13.48 21.64
N ARG A 52 3.05 14.55 21.79
CA ARG A 52 3.42 15.94 21.45
C ARG A 52 4.62 16.40 22.25
N LEU A 53 4.65 16.15 23.55
CA LEU A 53 5.78 16.49 24.42
C LEU A 53 7.05 15.71 24.01
N ILE A 54 6.95 14.41 23.78
CA ILE A 54 8.06 13.58 23.29
C ILE A 54 8.56 14.11 21.93
N ASN A 55 7.67 14.53 21.04
CA ASN A 55 8.04 15.08 19.74
C ASN A 55 8.72 16.45 19.83
N LEU A 56 8.31 17.29 20.77
CA LEU A 56 8.99 18.57 21.01
C LEU A 56 10.45 18.33 21.39
N VAL A 57 10.69 17.39 22.32
CA VAL A 57 12.03 16.98 22.74
C VAL A 57 12.80 16.31 21.58
N ALA A 58 12.17 15.40 20.84
CA ALA A 58 12.80 14.70 19.72
C ALA A 58 13.15 15.62 18.55
N ARG A 59 12.37 16.68 18.29
CA ARG A 59 12.75 17.71 17.32
C ARG A 59 13.97 18.50 17.78
N PHE A 60 14.00 18.86 19.06
CA PHE A 60 15.08 19.67 19.62
C PHE A 60 16.40 18.88 19.73
N VAL A 61 16.32 17.56 19.96
CA VAL A 61 17.50 16.72 20.24
C VAL A 61 17.91 15.84 19.05
N MET A 62 16.96 15.41 18.20
CA MET A 62 17.20 14.37 17.19
C MET A 62 16.66 14.69 15.79
N GLY A 63 16.08 15.87 15.55
CA GLY A 63 15.52 16.25 14.25
C GLY A 63 14.39 15.34 13.73
N ALA A 64 13.82 14.46 14.56
CA ALA A 64 12.90 13.42 14.12
C ALA A 64 11.44 13.69 14.54
N TYR A 65 10.52 13.59 13.58
CA TYR A 65 9.07 13.75 13.77
C TYR A 65 8.37 12.37 13.90
N ARG A 66 7.53 12.15 14.93
CA ARG A 66 6.74 10.89 15.03
C ARG A 66 5.37 11.00 14.32
N LYS A 67 5.09 10.00 13.49
CA LYS A 67 3.94 9.83 12.56
C LYS A 67 2.57 9.61 13.21
N GLN A 68 2.54 9.26 14.49
CA GLN A 68 1.29 9.02 15.22
C GLN A 68 0.45 10.30 15.35
N ILE A 69 1.08 11.47 15.43
CA ILE A 69 0.38 12.76 15.44
C ILE A 69 -0.29 13.03 14.09
N GLN A 70 0.44 12.81 12.99
CA GLN A 70 -0.10 13.03 11.64
C GLN A 70 -1.31 12.14 11.36
N ARG A 71 -1.27 10.86 11.74
CA ARG A 71 -2.41 9.93 11.57
C ARG A 71 -3.60 10.33 12.44
N TYR A 72 -3.36 10.73 13.68
CA TYR A 72 -4.40 11.21 14.58
C TYR A 72 -5.06 12.48 14.02
N GLU A 73 -4.27 13.48 13.59
CA GLU A 73 -4.77 14.73 13.02
C GLU A 73 -5.53 14.48 11.71
N MET A 74 -4.98 13.64 10.84
CA MET A 74 -5.63 13.21 9.59
C MET A 74 -6.98 12.53 9.84
N VAL A 75 -7.04 11.53 10.72
CA VAL A 75 -8.29 10.83 11.05
C VAL A 75 -9.29 11.81 11.66
N ARG A 76 -8.85 12.67 12.59
CA ARG A 76 -9.72 13.66 13.23
C ARG A 76 -10.30 14.65 12.23
N GLU A 77 -9.53 15.07 11.23
CA GLU A 77 -9.99 15.95 10.17
C GLU A 77 -10.97 15.22 9.22
N LEU A 78 -10.63 14.00 8.79
CA LEU A 78 -11.49 13.17 7.96
C LEU A 78 -12.83 12.87 8.62
N SER A 79 -12.84 12.51 9.91
CA SER A 79 -14.07 12.25 10.67
C SER A 79 -14.95 13.50 10.84
N LYS A 80 -14.40 14.71 10.65
CA LYS A 80 -15.15 15.97 10.66
C LYS A 80 -15.59 16.43 9.27
N SER A 81 -15.21 15.71 8.22
CA SER A 81 -15.54 16.09 6.84
C SER A 81 -17.01 15.84 6.47
N GLY A 82 -17.77 15.06 7.26
CA GLY A 82 -19.13 14.65 6.90
C GLY A 82 -19.18 13.58 5.80
N LEU A 83 -18.04 12.94 5.50
CA LEU A 83 -17.97 11.74 4.66
C LEU A 83 -18.23 10.51 5.54
N ASP A 84 -19.50 10.23 5.80
CA ASP A 84 -19.96 9.15 6.68
C ASP A 84 -20.83 8.11 5.94
N PRO A 85 -20.88 6.86 6.42
CA PRO A 85 -20.14 6.33 7.57
C PRO A 85 -18.69 5.96 7.21
N HIS A 86 -17.81 5.85 8.20
CA HIS A 86 -16.39 5.56 8.01
C HIS A 86 -15.82 4.55 9.01
N PHE A 87 -14.64 4.00 8.70
CA PHE A 87 -13.85 3.16 9.61
C PHE A 87 -12.46 3.76 9.84
N ALA A 88 -12.03 3.90 11.09
CA ALA A 88 -10.67 4.33 11.40
C ALA A 88 -10.10 3.58 12.60
N GLY A 89 -8.96 2.89 12.42
CA GLY A 89 -8.22 2.27 13.50
C GLY A 89 -7.68 0.89 13.20
N SER A 90 -7.62 0.05 14.23
CA SER A 90 -7.17 -1.34 14.13
C SER A 90 -8.36 -2.28 14.19
N THR A 91 -8.31 -3.36 13.41
CA THR A 91 -9.27 -4.47 13.56
C THR A 91 -8.91 -5.29 14.80
N LEU A 92 -9.93 -5.58 15.61
CA LEU A 92 -9.79 -6.47 16.77
C LEU A 92 -9.67 -7.90 16.26
N ALA A 93 -8.55 -8.57 16.54
CA ALA A 93 -8.27 -9.92 16.08
C ALA A 93 -7.33 -10.64 17.07
N THR A 94 -7.54 -11.94 17.23
CA THR A 94 -6.80 -12.84 18.12
C THR A 94 -5.59 -13.49 17.43
N SER A 95 -5.59 -13.57 16.09
CA SER A 95 -4.45 -14.03 15.30
C SER A 95 -4.06 -13.05 14.17
N PRO A 96 -2.85 -13.16 13.60
CA PRO A 96 -2.46 -12.43 12.40
C PRO A 96 -3.36 -12.70 11.20
N GLU A 97 -3.80 -13.95 11.01
CA GLU A 97 -4.65 -14.38 9.89
C GLU A 97 -6.05 -13.76 10.00
N GLU A 98 -6.66 -13.84 11.20
CA GLU A 98 -7.95 -13.20 11.47
C GLU A 98 -7.87 -11.68 11.28
N ARG A 99 -6.73 -11.07 11.64
CA ARG A 99 -6.50 -9.64 11.42
C ARG A 99 -6.44 -9.31 9.93
N ALA A 100 -5.76 -10.14 9.13
CA ALA A 100 -5.67 -9.97 7.69
C ALA A 100 -7.05 -10.05 7.04
N GLU A 101 -7.85 -11.05 7.40
CA GLU A 101 -9.23 -11.23 6.91
C GLU A 101 -10.13 -10.05 7.29
N LYS A 102 -10.08 -9.59 8.55
CA LYS A 102 -10.85 -8.41 8.99
C LYS A 102 -10.42 -7.13 8.29
N ASN A 103 -9.12 -6.94 8.10
CA ASN A 103 -8.61 -5.77 7.38
C ASN A 103 -9.06 -5.77 5.92
N PHE A 104 -9.01 -6.95 5.30
CA PHE A 104 -9.48 -7.19 3.95
C PHE A 104 -10.96 -6.84 3.82
N GLU A 105 -11.80 -7.30 4.75
CA GLU A 105 -13.23 -6.99 4.76
C GLU A 105 -13.51 -5.49 4.87
N VAL A 106 -12.77 -4.77 5.72
CA VAL A 106 -12.91 -3.31 5.83
C VAL A 106 -12.59 -2.63 4.50
N PHE A 107 -11.53 -3.01 3.80
CA PHE A 107 -11.19 -2.42 2.50
C PHE A 107 -12.20 -2.77 1.41
N ARG A 108 -12.67 -4.02 1.38
CA ARG A 108 -13.74 -4.49 0.51
C ARG A 108 -15.04 -3.70 0.71
N GLU A 109 -15.35 -3.35 1.95
CA GLU A 109 -16.54 -2.59 2.31
C GLU A 109 -16.34 -1.07 2.28
N SER A 110 -15.21 -0.58 1.76
CA SER A 110 -14.92 0.86 1.65
C SER A 110 -14.91 1.35 0.21
N LYS A 111 -15.48 2.53 -0.04
CA LYS A 111 -15.33 3.21 -1.35
C LYS A 111 -13.90 3.71 -1.53
N PHE A 112 -13.42 4.46 -0.54
CA PHE A 112 -12.06 4.98 -0.50
C PHE A 112 -11.26 4.33 0.62
N VAL A 113 -9.98 4.06 0.35
CA VAL A 113 -9.02 3.66 1.38
C VAL A 113 -7.96 4.73 1.49
N VAL A 114 -7.89 5.39 2.64
CA VAL A 114 -6.97 6.49 2.87
C VAL A 114 -5.57 5.93 3.14
N CYS A 115 -4.62 6.31 2.29
CA CYS A 115 -3.27 5.77 2.25
C CYS A 115 -2.23 6.89 2.47
N PRO A 116 -2.04 7.35 3.72
CA PRO A 116 -0.97 8.28 4.02
C PRO A 116 0.38 7.56 4.05
N ARG A 117 1.46 8.34 3.92
CA ARG A 117 2.86 7.87 4.03
C ARG A 117 3.07 6.87 5.19
N GLY A 118 3.76 5.77 4.88
CA GLY A 118 4.17 4.73 5.83
C GLY A 118 5.29 5.15 6.78
N ASN A 119 5.82 4.22 7.60
CA ASN A 119 6.86 4.53 8.60
C ASN A 119 8.27 4.68 8.02
N SER A 120 8.61 3.90 7.00
CA SER A 120 9.93 4.01 6.35
C SER A 120 9.77 4.30 4.86
N ASN A 121 8.67 3.87 4.27
CA ASN A 121 8.40 4.00 2.84
C ASN A 121 7.11 4.80 2.60
N ILE A 122 7.06 5.44 1.44
CA ILE A 122 5.86 6.10 0.92
C ILE A 122 4.84 5.04 0.53
N ASP A 123 5.34 3.99 -0.11
CA ASP A 123 4.57 2.83 -0.48
C ASP A 123 4.16 1.99 0.74
N THR A 124 2.89 1.58 0.79
CA THR A 124 2.32 0.81 1.89
C THR A 124 1.42 -0.29 1.36
N SER A 125 1.36 -1.43 2.04
CA SER A 125 0.48 -2.55 1.63
C SER A 125 -0.98 -2.16 1.41
N ARG A 126 -1.45 -1.07 2.04
CA ARG A 126 -2.83 -0.59 1.95
C ARG A 126 -3.26 -0.22 0.53
N THR A 127 -2.38 0.39 -0.26
CA THR A 127 -2.71 0.79 -1.64
C THR A 127 -2.99 -0.44 -2.50
N TYR A 128 -2.14 -1.46 -2.40
CA TYR A 128 -2.29 -2.74 -3.09
C TYR A 128 -3.50 -3.54 -2.59
N THR A 129 -3.68 -3.68 -1.27
CA THR A 129 -4.83 -4.44 -0.73
C THR A 129 -6.15 -3.76 -1.09
N ALA A 130 -6.22 -2.44 -1.02
CA ALA A 130 -7.40 -1.68 -1.46
C ALA A 130 -7.65 -1.89 -2.96
N SER A 131 -6.60 -1.83 -3.79
CA SER A 131 -6.72 -2.05 -5.23
C SER A 131 -7.26 -3.44 -5.55
N LYS A 132 -6.72 -4.47 -4.89
CA LYS A 132 -7.17 -5.85 -4.98
C LYS A 132 -8.65 -6.01 -4.62
N THR A 133 -9.14 -5.29 -3.60
CA THR A 133 -10.54 -5.34 -3.18
C THR A 133 -11.45 -4.38 -3.95
N GLY A 134 -10.94 -3.70 -4.98
CA GLY A 134 -11.68 -2.68 -5.72
C GLY A 134 -12.04 -1.45 -4.89
N GLY A 135 -11.41 -1.23 -3.74
CA GLY A 135 -11.48 0.04 -3.02
C GLY A 135 -10.51 1.04 -3.66
N ILE A 136 -10.90 2.30 -3.77
CA ILE A 136 -10.06 3.33 -4.41
C ILE A 136 -9.03 3.84 -3.39
N PRO A 137 -7.72 3.60 -3.60
CA PRO A 137 -6.70 4.15 -2.72
C PRO A 137 -6.59 5.66 -2.92
N VAL A 138 -6.66 6.44 -1.85
CA VAL A 138 -6.41 7.89 -1.88
C VAL A 138 -5.10 8.15 -1.16
N VAL A 139 -4.05 8.43 -1.94
CA VAL A 139 -2.68 8.56 -1.44
C VAL A 139 -2.43 9.99 -0.98
N ILE A 140 -1.97 10.14 0.26
CA ILE A 140 -1.65 11.45 0.84
C ILE A 140 -0.13 11.57 0.95
N VAL A 141 0.46 12.27 -0.02
CA VAL A 141 1.90 12.46 -0.16
C VAL A 141 2.20 13.67 -1.05
N PRO A 142 3.25 14.46 -0.76
CA PRO A 142 3.75 15.50 -1.66
C PRO A 142 4.01 14.97 -3.08
N ARG A 143 3.88 15.84 -4.08
CA ARG A 143 4.10 15.49 -5.50
C ARG A 143 5.50 14.95 -5.77
N GLU A 144 6.53 15.61 -5.25
CA GLU A 144 7.94 15.20 -5.41
C GLU A 144 8.20 13.75 -4.95
N ASP A 145 7.65 13.41 -3.79
CA ASP A 145 7.70 12.09 -3.18
C ASP A 145 6.95 11.04 -4.04
N TRP A 146 5.81 11.41 -4.63
CA TRP A 146 5.06 10.53 -5.54
C TRP A 146 5.88 10.23 -6.80
N ASP A 147 6.39 11.28 -7.44
CA ASP A 147 7.15 11.17 -8.67
C ASP A 147 8.42 10.33 -8.43
N GLU A 148 9.13 10.51 -7.31
CA GLU A 148 10.30 9.70 -6.95
C GLU A 148 9.95 8.20 -6.77
N PHE A 149 8.88 7.91 -6.03
CA PHE A 149 8.55 6.52 -5.65
C PHE A 149 7.80 5.75 -6.73
N TYR A 150 7.04 6.40 -7.61
CA TYR A 150 6.20 5.72 -8.59
C TYR A 150 6.70 5.87 -10.04
N ALA A 151 7.70 6.71 -10.32
CA ALA A 151 8.25 6.88 -11.68
C ALA A 151 8.89 5.63 -12.30
N HIS A 152 9.25 4.63 -11.49
CA HIS A 152 9.88 3.40 -11.97
C HIS A 152 8.90 2.23 -12.12
N MET A 153 7.60 2.45 -11.89
CA MET A 153 6.61 1.42 -12.16
C MET A 153 6.34 1.33 -13.65
N ASP A 154 6.38 0.11 -14.20
CA ASP A 154 6.04 -0.16 -15.60
C ASP A 154 4.59 0.23 -15.92
N ILE A 155 3.72 0.20 -14.90
CA ILE A 155 2.31 0.56 -15.01
C ILE A 155 1.94 1.52 -13.88
N GLU A 156 1.72 2.78 -14.23
CA GLU A 156 1.34 3.81 -13.26
C GLU A 156 -0.02 3.50 -12.62
N PRO A 157 -0.14 3.56 -11.28
CA PRO A 157 -1.40 3.32 -10.60
C PRO A 157 -2.42 4.46 -10.83
N PRO A 158 -3.71 4.15 -11.06
CA PRO A 158 -4.76 5.15 -11.25
C PRO A 158 -5.25 5.75 -9.92
N TRP A 159 -4.40 5.77 -8.88
CA TRP A 159 -4.79 6.20 -7.53
C TRP A 159 -4.85 7.72 -7.44
N PRO A 160 -5.95 8.31 -6.94
CA PRO A 160 -5.95 9.73 -6.61
C PRO A 160 -4.88 10.08 -5.57
N ARG A 161 -4.17 11.18 -5.81
CA ARG A 161 -3.11 11.71 -4.94
C ARG A 161 -3.45 13.11 -4.43
N ALA A 162 -3.24 13.34 -3.13
CA ALA A 162 -3.36 14.63 -2.47
C ALA A 162 -2.07 14.98 -1.71
N ASP A 163 -1.74 16.28 -1.64
CA ASP A 163 -0.61 16.76 -0.83
C ASP A 163 -0.89 16.70 0.68
N ASP A 164 -2.17 16.81 1.05
CA ASP A 164 -2.62 16.87 2.45
C ASP A 164 -4.02 16.24 2.64
N THR A 165 -4.45 16.16 3.90
CA THR A 165 -5.76 15.61 4.27
C THR A 165 -6.92 16.40 3.66
N ALA A 166 -6.83 17.73 3.62
CA ALA A 166 -7.86 18.58 3.05
C ALA A 166 -8.04 18.30 1.53
N GLY A 167 -6.95 18.11 0.81
CA GLY A 167 -6.94 17.69 -0.59
C GLY A 167 -7.59 16.32 -0.78
N ALA A 168 -7.28 15.36 0.08
CA ALA A 168 -7.92 14.05 0.04
C ALA A 168 -9.44 14.14 0.26
N VAL A 169 -9.88 14.95 1.22
CA VAL A 169 -11.31 15.24 1.45
C VAL A 169 -11.96 15.84 0.21
N ARG A 170 -11.33 16.84 -0.43
CA ARG A 170 -11.86 17.45 -1.66
C ARG A 170 -12.00 16.42 -2.78
N ILE A 171 -11.00 15.58 -2.99
CA ILE A 171 -11.03 14.50 -4.00
C ILE A 171 -12.19 13.54 -3.73
N MET A 172 -12.26 12.97 -2.53
CA MET A 172 -13.30 12.00 -2.16
C MET A 172 -14.70 12.59 -2.26
N ARG A 173 -14.87 13.85 -1.82
CA ARG A 173 -16.13 14.57 -1.95
C ARG A 173 -16.54 14.76 -3.40
N ASN A 174 -15.65 15.31 -4.23
CA ASN A 174 -15.95 15.55 -5.64
C ASN A 174 -16.33 14.27 -6.40
N LEU A 175 -15.75 13.14 -6.02
CA LEU A 175 -16.06 11.83 -6.60
C LEU A 175 -17.38 11.24 -6.07
N THR A 176 -17.74 11.54 -4.82
CA THR A 176 -18.98 11.04 -4.19
C THR A 176 -20.20 11.88 -4.59
N GLU A 177 -20.04 13.20 -4.71
CA GLU A 177 -21.10 14.14 -5.08
C GLU A 177 -21.24 14.30 -6.61
N GLY A 178 -20.23 13.85 -7.37
CA GLY A 178 -20.25 13.84 -8.82
C GLY A 178 -21.07 12.69 -9.43
N PRO A 179 -21.08 12.55 -10.77
CA PRO A 179 -21.77 11.47 -11.46
C PRO A 179 -21.26 10.10 -11.01
N ALA A 180 -22.17 9.17 -10.69
CA ALA A 180 -21.85 7.84 -10.19
C ALA A 180 -20.94 7.05 -11.15
N GLU A 181 -21.04 7.32 -12.44
CA GLU A 181 -20.22 6.73 -13.50
C GLU A 181 -18.73 6.98 -13.29
N ARG A 182 -18.34 8.16 -12.76
CA ARG A 182 -16.93 8.48 -12.49
C ARG A 182 -16.36 7.59 -11.40
N LEU A 183 -17.13 7.38 -10.33
CA LEU A 183 -16.73 6.54 -9.21
C LEU A 183 -16.60 5.08 -9.66
N ASN A 184 -17.58 4.59 -10.41
CA ASN A 184 -17.56 3.23 -10.97
C ASN A 184 -16.44 3.04 -12.00
N GLN A 185 -16.14 4.05 -12.82
CA GLN A 185 -15.02 3.99 -13.75
C GLN A 185 -13.70 3.88 -12.99
N MET A 186 -13.47 4.69 -11.96
CA MET A 186 -12.22 4.62 -11.21
C MET A 186 -12.07 3.30 -10.44
N GLN A 187 -13.16 2.69 -9.96
CA GLN A 187 -13.13 1.33 -9.43
C GLN A 187 -12.62 0.33 -10.48
N ARG A 188 -13.16 0.40 -11.71
CA ARG A 188 -12.73 -0.46 -12.82
C ARG A 188 -11.27 -0.24 -13.17
N ASP A 189 -10.84 1.02 -13.23
CA ASP A 189 -9.44 1.36 -13.55
C ASP A 189 -8.49 0.78 -12.49
N VAL A 190 -8.85 0.89 -11.21
CA VAL A 190 -8.08 0.30 -10.10
C VAL A 190 -8.00 -1.22 -10.19
N LEU A 191 -9.12 -1.91 -10.46
CA LEU A 191 -9.14 -3.36 -10.61
C LEU A 191 -8.36 -3.82 -11.85
N HIS A 192 -8.51 -3.12 -12.96
CA HIS A 192 -7.79 -3.42 -14.20
C HIS A 192 -6.29 -3.20 -14.02
N TRP A 193 -5.87 -2.11 -13.36
CA TRP A 193 -4.48 -1.87 -13.02
C TRP A 193 -3.92 -2.99 -12.13
N TRP A 194 -4.67 -3.45 -11.12
CA TRP A 194 -4.25 -4.56 -10.27
C TRP A 194 -4.03 -5.84 -11.07
N ASP A 195 -4.91 -6.12 -12.03
CA ASP A 195 -4.81 -7.29 -12.90
C ASP A 195 -3.61 -7.22 -13.83
N ALA A 196 -3.36 -6.05 -14.43
CA ALA A 196 -2.19 -5.82 -15.27
C ALA A 196 -0.88 -5.94 -14.48
N LEU A 197 -0.82 -5.34 -13.28
CA LEU A 197 0.33 -5.42 -12.39
C LEU A 197 0.66 -6.87 -12.01
N ASN A 198 -0.35 -7.70 -11.74
CA ASN A 198 -0.12 -9.11 -11.41
C ASN A 198 0.50 -9.90 -12.57
N VAL A 199 0.12 -9.59 -13.82
CA VAL A 199 0.73 -10.21 -15.00
C VAL A 199 2.21 -9.84 -15.11
N GLU A 200 2.54 -8.55 -14.95
CA GLU A 200 3.94 -8.10 -14.99
C GLU A 200 4.77 -8.66 -13.84
N ILE A 201 4.23 -8.72 -12.62
CA ILE A 201 4.94 -9.33 -11.49
C ILE A 201 5.21 -10.81 -11.75
N ARG A 202 4.24 -11.57 -12.27
CA ARG A 202 4.42 -13.00 -12.59
C ARG A 202 5.49 -13.20 -13.65
N LYS A 203 5.43 -12.41 -14.73
CA LYS A 203 6.45 -12.41 -15.79
C LYS A 203 7.85 -12.13 -15.22
N ASN A 204 8.00 -11.09 -14.40
CA ASN A 204 9.28 -10.72 -13.80
C ASN A 204 9.82 -11.81 -12.84
N ILE A 205 8.93 -12.48 -12.10
CA ILE A 205 9.29 -13.63 -11.27
C ILE A 205 9.78 -14.79 -12.14
N ASP A 206 9.03 -15.15 -13.19
CA ASP A 206 9.38 -16.25 -14.08
C ASP A 206 10.71 -16.00 -14.81
N GLU A 207 10.92 -14.79 -15.31
CA GLU A 207 12.20 -14.36 -15.91
C GLU A 207 13.35 -14.46 -14.90
N SER A 208 13.14 -13.98 -13.67
CA SER A 208 14.17 -14.05 -12.61
C SER A 208 14.49 -15.49 -12.20
N VAL A 209 13.47 -16.35 -12.12
CA VAL A 209 13.64 -17.78 -11.79
C VAL A 209 14.37 -18.51 -12.93
N ASN A 210 14.01 -18.24 -14.18
CA ASN A 210 14.69 -18.83 -15.33
C ASN A 210 16.14 -18.37 -15.43
N TYR A 211 16.41 -17.07 -15.25
CA TYR A 211 17.77 -16.54 -15.17
C TYR A 211 18.58 -17.25 -14.07
N CYS A 212 18.00 -17.44 -12.88
CA CYS A 212 18.65 -18.20 -11.82
C CYS A 212 18.96 -19.64 -12.24
N ARG A 213 18.01 -20.34 -12.88
CA ARG A 213 18.21 -21.72 -13.36
C ARG A 213 19.34 -21.80 -14.38
N ASP A 214 19.34 -20.92 -15.37
CA ASP A 214 20.36 -20.86 -16.43
C ASP A 214 21.75 -20.57 -15.86
N PHE A 215 21.84 -19.62 -14.92
CA PHE A 215 23.07 -19.32 -14.18
C PHE A 215 23.62 -20.58 -13.48
N TRP A 216 22.77 -21.31 -12.74
CA TRP A 216 23.18 -22.51 -12.01
C TRP A 216 23.55 -23.68 -12.93
N GLN A 217 22.83 -23.85 -14.03
CA GLN A 217 23.19 -24.83 -15.04
C GLN A 217 24.57 -24.54 -15.62
N ARG A 218 24.83 -23.28 -15.98
CA ARG A 218 26.11 -22.87 -16.56
C ARG A 218 27.26 -23.01 -15.56
N ALA A 219 27.04 -22.66 -14.30
CA ALA A 219 28.05 -22.81 -13.26
C ALA A 219 28.44 -24.29 -13.06
N LYS A 220 27.46 -25.20 -13.14
CA LYS A 220 27.68 -26.66 -13.10
C LYS A 220 28.49 -27.16 -14.30
N GLU A 221 28.18 -26.69 -15.51
CA GLU A 221 28.94 -27.04 -16.74
C GLU A 221 30.40 -26.60 -16.66
N LEU A 222 30.67 -25.46 -16.03
CA LEU A 222 32.01 -24.91 -15.85
C LEU A 222 32.75 -25.49 -14.63
N GLY A 223 32.11 -26.36 -13.84
CA GLY A 223 32.70 -26.96 -12.65
C GLY A 223 32.94 -25.97 -11.50
N VAL A 224 32.20 -24.86 -11.46
CA VAL A 224 32.33 -23.87 -10.38
C VAL A 224 31.81 -24.46 -9.07
N PRO A 225 32.61 -24.50 -7.99
CA PRO A 225 32.16 -25.02 -6.70
C PRO A 225 31.02 -24.17 -6.11
N THR A 226 29.96 -24.83 -5.64
CA THR A 226 28.79 -24.17 -5.01
C THR A 226 29.16 -23.29 -3.83
N GLN A 227 30.21 -23.63 -3.07
CA GLN A 227 30.69 -22.82 -1.95
C GLN A 227 31.24 -21.45 -2.34
N ASP A 228 31.59 -21.25 -3.62
CA ASP A 228 32.16 -20.01 -4.14
C ASP A 228 31.06 -19.07 -4.67
N MET A 229 29.79 -19.47 -4.58
CA MET A 229 28.63 -18.70 -5.04
C MET A 229 27.84 -18.11 -3.86
N LEU A 230 27.47 -16.83 -3.98
CA LEU A 230 26.75 -16.08 -2.93
C LEU A 230 25.24 -16.40 -2.85
N CYS A 231 24.69 -17.06 -3.85
CA CYS A 231 23.29 -17.46 -3.91
C CYS A 231 23.15 -18.99 -3.69
N ARG A 232 21.93 -19.45 -3.39
CA ARG A 232 21.61 -20.89 -3.33
C ARG A 232 20.90 -21.31 -4.63
N PRO A 233 21.04 -22.57 -5.08
CA PRO A 233 20.28 -23.07 -6.21
C PRO A 233 18.78 -23.04 -5.91
N PRO A 234 17.92 -22.79 -6.91
CA PRO A 234 16.48 -22.94 -6.75
C PRO A 234 16.17 -24.40 -6.36
N PRO A 235 15.11 -24.63 -5.56
CA PRO A 235 14.67 -25.98 -5.22
C PRO A 235 14.36 -26.79 -6.49
N SER A 236 14.70 -28.08 -6.47
CA SER A 236 14.47 -29.04 -7.55
C SER A 236 13.00 -29.30 -7.80
#